data_AF-A0A9W4CHT4-F1
#
_entry.id   AF-A0A9W4CHT4-F1
#
_cell.length_a   1.000
_cell.length_b   1.000
_cell.length_c   1.000
_cell.angle_alpha   90.00
_cell.angle_beta   90.00
_cell.angle_gamma   90.00
#
_symmetry.space_group_name_H-M   'P 1'
#
loop_
_entity.id
_entity.type
_entity.pdbx_description
1 polymer ?
#
loop_
_entity_poly.entity_id
_entity_poly.type
_entity_poly.pdbx_seq_one_letter_code
_entity_poly.pdbx_strand_id
1 'polypeptide(L)'
;MPLQWNQQPDHVKQAFLDQKATLVILPKGMKLWKLTGYKPSRNPNIHRFTPPITPWWSNYDPFKDDTRGVKGVLKDSIAKSQIFLAYVRDRSAVTIEWNSLTYYMETKLLNDKEAFWGRYAPQPVSKNPIYQTLYDGVYYPEALGGWPDAFQLYIPNLQTADLATPEWFSSTDNKALKAQFGI
;
A
#
# COMPACT_ATOMS: atom_id res chain seq x y z
N MET A 1 13.30 11.31 19.81
CA MET A 1 14.39 10.37 19.50
C MET A 1 14.22 9.95 18.05
N PRO A 2 15.30 9.91 17.25
CA PRO A 2 15.21 9.45 15.86
C PRO A 2 14.75 7.99 15.82
N LEU A 3 13.97 7.63 14.80
CA LEU A 3 13.55 6.24 14.60
C LEU A 3 14.76 5.31 14.44
N GLN A 4 14.72 4.15 15.13
CA GLN A 4 15.76 3.13 15.01
C GLN A 4 15.19 1.82 14.49
N TRP A 5 15.88 1.21 13.52
CA TRP A 5 15.43 -0.03 12.87
C TRP A 5 15.41 -1.24 13.83
N ASN A 6 16.46 -1.36 14.65
CA ASN A 6 16.59 -2.43 15.64
C ASN A 6 15.45 -2.43 16.69
N GLN A 7 14.84 -1.27 16.95
CA GLN A 7 13.73 -1.11 17.89
C GLN A 7 12.35 -1.43 17.28
N GLN A 8 12.27 -1.73 15.98
CA GLN A 8 10.99 -2.07 15.37
C GLN A 8 10.51 -3.46 15.80
N PRO A 9 9.18 -3.67 15.92
CA PRO A 9 8.62 -4.98 16.18
C PRO A 9 9.02 -6.02 15.13
N ASP A 10 9.12 -7.29 15.52
CA ASP A 10 9.56 -8.35 14.61
C ASP A 10 8.65 -8.51 13.40
N HIS A 11 7.34 -8.33 13.56
CA HIS A 11 6.40 -8.38 12.44
C HIS A 11 6.63 -7.25 11.42
N VAL A 12 7.12 -6.08 11.86
CA VAL A 12 7.52 -4.99 10.96
C VAL A 12 8.79 -5.39 10.23
N LYS A 13 9.80 -5.90 10.95
CA LYS A 13 11.05 -6.35 10.34
C LYS A 13 10.82 -7.43 9.29
N GLN A 14 9.99 -8.43 9.59
CA GLN A 14 9.63 -9.52 8.69
C GLN A 14 8.85 -9.08 7.45
N ALA A 15 8.20 -7.91 7.47
CA ALA A 15 7.52 -7.38 6.30
C ALA A 15 8.50 -6.84 5.24
N PHE A 16 9.74 -6.52 5.62
CA PHE A 16 10.79 -6.06 4.70
C PHE A 16 11.69 -7.21 4.26
N LEU A 17 12.03 -7.24 2.97
CA LEU A 17 12.93 -8.24 2.40
C LEU A 17 14.26 -8.27 3.16
N ASP A 18 14.72 -9.49 3.49
CA ASP A 18 15.91 -9.74 4.32
C ASP A 18 15.91 -9.02 5.68
N GLN A 19 14.74 -8.58 6.15
CA GLN A 19 14.57 -7.77 7.36
C GLN A 19 15.39 -6.48 7.33
N LYS A 20 15.51 -5.88 6.14
CA LYS A 20 16.29 -4.66 5.90
C LYS A 20 15.39 -3.53 5.41
N ALA A 21 15.49 -2.40 6.09
CA ALA A 21 14.91 -1.14 5.64
C ALA A 21 15.89 0.00 5.86
N THR A 22 15.76 1.05 5.06
CA THR A 22 16.53 2.29 5.18
C THR A 22 15.68 3.36 5.83
N LEU A 23 16.22 4.06 6.82
CA LEU A 23 15.57 5.25 7.38
C LEU A 23 15.62 6.38 6.35
N VAL A 24 14.47 6.99 6.06
CA VAL A 24 14.32 8.07 5.07
C VAL A 24 13.46 9.19 5.62
N ILE A 25 13.69 10.40 5.14
CA ILE A 25 12.79 11.54 5.36
C ILE A 25 11.85 11.64 4.17
N LEU A 26 10.55 11.59 4.44
CA LEU A 26 9.49 11.87 3.50
C LEU A 26 9.16 13.36 3.61
N PRO A 27 9.30 14.13 2.52
CA PRO A 27 9.07 15.56 2.57
C PRO A 27 7.57 15.88 2.72
N LYS A 28 7.28 16.97 3.42
CA LYS A 28 5.98 17.64 3.39
C LYS A 28 5.55 17.80 1.93
N GLY A 29 4.30 17.45 1.67
CA GLY A 29 3.76 17.50 0.32
C GLY A 29 3.83 16.20 -0.45
N MET A 30 4.63 15.23 -0.01
CA MET A 30 4.68 13.91 -0.63
C MET A 30 3.30 13.26 -0.60
N LYS A 31 2.86 12.81 -1.78
CA LYS A 31 1.61 12.05 -1.93
C LYS A 31 1.85 10.58 -1.58
N LEU A 32 0.91 10.01 -0.84
CA LEU A 32 0.90 8.62 -0.42
C LEU A 32 -0.38 7.96 -0.90
N TRP A 33 -0.31 6.68 -1.19
CA TRP A 33 -1.49 5.89 -1.54
C TRP A 33 -1.43 4.48 -0.94
N LYS A 34 -2.59 3.83 -0.90
CA LYS A 34 -2.72 2.41 -0.58
C LYS A 34 -4.08 1.88 -1.05
N LEU A 35 -4.21 0.56 -1.08
CA LEU A 35 -5.51 -0.09 -1.09
C LEU A 35 -5.90 -0.53 0.31
N THR A 36 -7.21 -0.53 0.60
CA THR A 36 -7.74 -0.83 1.93
C THR A 36 -9.15 -1.41 1.87
N GLY A 37 -9.49 -2.31 2.78
CA GLY A 37 -10.82 -2.88 2.92
C GLY A 37 -11.78 -2.01 3.72
N TYR A 38 -11.27 -0.96 4.38
CA TYR A 38 -12.11 -0.10 5.18
C TYR A 38 -12.91 0.86 4.31
N LYS A 39 -14.23 0.81 4.48
CA LYS A 39 -15.18 1.67 3.78
C LYS A 39 -15.02 3.12 4.23
N PRO A 40 -14.86 4.10 3.32
CA PRO A 40 -14.91 5.51 3.70
C PRO A 40 -16.27 5.86 4.32
N SER A 41 -16.25 6.59 5.43
CA SER A 41 -17.48 7.15 6.03
C SER A 41 -18.19 8.03 5.00
N ARG A 42 -19.50 7.82 4.80
CA ARG A 42 -20.32 8.65 3.90
C ARG A 42 -20.58 10.07 4.44
N ASN A 43 -20.27 10.32 5.71
CA ASN A 43 -20.43 11.63 6.30
C ASN A 43 -19.04 12.22 6.61
N PRO A 44 -18.60 13.27 5.89
CA PRO A 44 -17.30 13.90 6.10
C PRO A 44 -17.17 14.55 7.48
N ASN A 45 -18.29 14.83 8.17
CA ASN A 45 -18.33 15.39 9.53
C ASN A 45 -18.37 14.32 10.63
N ILE A 46 -18.49 13.04 10.26
CA ILE A 46 -18.41 11.93 11.21
C ILE A 46 -17.02 11.29 11.05
N HIS A 47 -16.04 11.87 11.74
CA HIS A 47 -14.70 11.29 11.93
C HIS A 47 -14.71 9.96 12.72
N ARG A 48 -15.87 9.47 13.16
CA ARG A 48 -16.01 8.27 13.98
C ARG A 48 -15.81 6.95 13.22
N PHE A 49 -15.73 7.00 11.89
CA PHE A 49 -15.42 5.84 11.04
C PHE A 49 -14.29 6.14 10.05
N THR A 50 -13.39 7.06 10.38
CA THR A 50 -12.10 7.12 9.69
C THR A 50 -11.35 5.84 10.07
N PRO A 51 -11.03 4.94 9.12
CA PRO A 51 -10.30 3.75 9.48
C PRO A 51 -9.00 4.10 10.17
N PRO A 52 -8.52 3.28 11.12
CA PRO A 52 -7.27 3.53 11.79
C PRO A 52 -6.20 3.75 10.72
N ILE A 53 -5.51 4.89 10.78
CA ILE A 53 -4.38 5.15 9.91
C ILE A 53 -3.34 4.11 10.25
N THR A 54 -3.10 3.22 9.28
CA THR A 54 -2.00 2.28 9.35
C THR A 54 -0.69 3.00 9.02
N PRO A 55 0.43 2.55 9.59
CA PRO A 55 1.76 3.08 9.26
C PRO A 55 2.24 2.65 7.87
N TRP A 56 1.58 1.66 7.24
CA TRP A 56 1.95 1.11 5.94
C TRP A 56 1.33 1.89 4.77
N TRP A 57 2.19 2.35 3.86
CA TRP A 57 1.84 3.15 2.68
C TRP A 57 2.75 2.86 1.49
N SER A 58 2.32 3.27 0.30
CA SER A 58 3.14 3.36 -0.90
C SER A 58 3.27 4.82 -1.35
N ASN A 59 4.38 5.14 -2.01
CA ASN A 59 4.61 6.42 -2.65
C ASN A 59 3.73 6.55 -3.90
N TYR A 60 3.08 7.70 -4.04
CA TYR A 60 2.22 7.98 -5.20
C TYR A 60 3.06 8.24 -6.46
N ASP A 61 4.03 9.15 -6.36
CA ASP A 61 5.00 9.43 -7.43
C ASP A 61 6.25 8.56 -7.24
N PRO A 62 7.06 8.34 -8.29
CA PRO A 62 8.35 7.68 -8.17
C PRO A 62 9.19 8.25 -7.01
N PHE A 63 9.80 7.37 -6.22
CA PHE A 63 10.58 7.75 -5.04
C PHE A 63 11.75 6.79 -4.86
N LYS A 64 12.96 7.35 -4.80
CA LYS A 64 14.22 6.59 -4.69
C LYS A 64 14.31 5.51 -5.78
N ASP A 65 14.35 4.25 -5.39
CA ASP A 65 14.50 3.09 -6.27
C ASP A 65 13.17 2.67 -6.94
N ASP A 66 12.02 3.14 -6.46
CA ASP A 66 10.75 2.95 -7.16
C ASP A 66 10.59 4.01 -8.24
N THR A 67 10.70 3.58 -9.49
CA THR A 67 10.58 4.43 -10.69
C THR A 67 9.15 4.52 -11.23
N ARG A 68 8.19 3.79 -10.65
CA ARG A 68 6.85 3.60 -11.22
C ARG A 68 5.81 4.49 -10.56
N GLY A 69 5.79 4.53 -9.23
CA GLY A 69 4.67 5.09 -8.48
C GLY A 69 3.33 4.42 -8.83
N VAL A 70 2.22 4.99 -8.37
CA VAL A 70 0.87 4.42 -8.59
C VAL A 70 0.48 4.36 -10.07
N LYS A 71 0.88 5.37 -10.86
CA LYS A 71 0.55 5.42 -12.29
C LYS A 71 1.24 4.28 -13.05
N GLY A 72 2.50 4.01 -12.75
CA GLY A 72 3.21 2.87 -13.34
C GLY A 72 2.59 1.54 -12.91
N VAL A 73 2.22 1.40 -11.64
CA VAL A 73 1.53 0.20 -11.13
C VAL A 73 0.20 -0.04 -11.87
N LEU A 74 -0.61 1.00 -12.10
CA LEU A 74 -1.85 0.86 -12.86
C LEU A 74 -1.58 0.50 -14.34
N LYS A 75 -0.64 1.18 -14.99
CA LYS A 75 -0.26 0.88 -16.39
C LYS A 75 0.19 -0.57 -16.54
N ASP A 76 1.02 -1.07 -15.63
CA ASP A 76 1.47 -2.46 -15.63
C ASP A 76 0.30 -3.43 -15.49
N SER A 77 -0.65 -3.15 -14.58
CA SER A 77 -1.83 -4.02 -14.39
C SER A 77 -2.67 -4.12 -15.66
N ILE A 78 -2.87 -2.99 -16.36
CA ILE A 78 -3.59 -2.94 -17.63
C ILE A 78 -2.82 -3.71 -18.71
N ALA A 79 -1.50 -3.49 -18.83
CA ALA A 79 -0.66 -4.16 -19.81
C ALA A 79 -0.65 -5.69 -19.62
N LYS A 80 -0.77 -6.16 -18.38
CA LYS A 80 -0.84 -7.58 -18.01
C LYS A 80 -2.27 -8.14 -18.03
N SER A 81 -3.28 -7.31 -18.36
CA SER A 81 -4.70 -7.69 -18.30
C SER A 81 -5.12 -8.25 -16.94
N GLN A 82 -4.53 -7.73 -15.87
CA GLN A 82 -4.85 -8.08 -14.49
C GLN A 82 -5.73 -7.00 -13.85
N ILE A 83 -6.64 -7.43 -12.98
CA ILE A 83 -7.43 -6.51 -12.16
C ILE A 83 -6.46 -5.76 -11.23
N PHE A 84 -6.66 -4.45 -11.09
CA PHE A 84 -5.73 -3.59 -10.33
C PHE A 84 -5.51 -4.09 -8.90
N LEU A 85 -6.56 -4.50 -8.18
CA LEU A 85 -6.41 -5.04 -6.83
C LEU A 85 -5.52 -6.30 -6.80
N ALA A 86 -5.63 -7.16 -7.80
CA ALA A 86 -4.90 -8.42 -7.87
C ALA A 86 -3.41 -8.15 -8.09
N TYR A 87 -3.13 -7.22 -9.01
CA TYR A 87 -1.78 -6.75 -9.28
C TYR A 87 -1.16 -6.11 -8.03
N VAL A 88 -1.88 -5.22 -7.36
CA VAL A 88 -1.40 -4.57 -6.13
C VAL A 88 -1.19 -5.60 -5.02
N ARG A 89 -2.07 -6.59 -4.87
CA ARG A 89 -1.93 -7.65 -3.87
C ARG A 89 -0.61 -8.40 -4.02
N ASP A 90 -0.32 -8.84 -5.24
CA ASP A 90 0.93 -9.52 -5.58
C ASP A 90 2.13 -8.59 -5.32
N ARG A 91 2.12 -7.38 -5.88
CA ARG A 91 3.26 -6.47 -5.74
C ARG A 91 3.51 -6.04 -4.29
N SER A 92 2.46 -5.87 -3.48
CA SER A 92 2.56 -5.40 -2.10
C SER A 92 2.58 -6.52 -1.05
N ALA A 93 2.70 -7.78 -1.46
CA ALA A 93 2.76 -8.95 -0.56
C ALA A 93 1.62 -8.98 0.48
N VAL A 94 0.41 -8.58 0.10
CA VAL A 94 -0.72 -8.48 1.04
C VAL A 94 -1.53 -9.77 1.04
N THR A 95 -1.48 -10.53 2.13
CA THR A 95 -2.28 -11.77 2.26
C THR A 95 -3.78 -11.50 2.26
N ILE A 96 -4.59 -12.47 1.83
CA ILE A 96 -6.06 -12.34 1.74
C ILE A 96 -6.66 -11.95 3.09
N GLU A 97 -6.13 -12.51 4.18
CA GLU A 97 -6.61 -12.28 5.54
C GLU A 97 -6.28 -10.89 6.08
N TRP A 98 -5.27 -10.21 5.52
CA TRP A 98 -4.84 -8.90 6.02
C TRP A 98 -5.75 -7.77 5.56
N ASN A 99 -6.22 -7.83 4.31
CA ASN A 99 -6.92 -6.71 3.70
C ASN A 99 -7.67 -7.18 2.45
N SER A 100 -8.92 -6.75 2.28
CA SER A 100 -9.69 -7.03 1.06
C SER A 100 -9.28 -6.15 -0.14
N LEU A 101 -8.56 -5.05 0.10
CA LEU A 101 -8.08 -4.08 -0.89
C LEU A 101 -9.19 -3.43 -1.72
N THR A 102 -10.41 -3.35 -1.18
CA THR A 102 -11.64 -2.93 -1.88
C THR A 102 -11.64 -1.45 -2.29
N TYR A 103 -10.95 -0.60 -1.56
CA TYR A 103 -10.92 0.85 -1.79
C TYR A 103 -9.50 1.32 -2.02
N TYR A 104 -9.33 2.16 -3.02
CA TYR A 104 -8.15 2.97 -3.17
C TYR A 104 -8.26 4.21 -2.28
N MET A 105 -7.15 4.55 -1.62
CA MET A 105 -7.01 5.73 -0.77
C MET A 105 -5.74 6.47 -1.17
N GLU A 106 -5.85 7.79 -1.35
CA GLU A 106 -4.70 8.68 -1.49
C GLU A 106 -4.77 9.87 -0.56
N THR A 107 -3.61 10.41 -0.20
CA THR A 107 -3.45 11.56 0.68
C THR A 107 -2.09 12.22 0.45
N LYS A 108 -1.78 13.25 1.24
CA LYS A 108 -0.53 13.99 1.23
C LYS A 108 -0.06 14.25 2.65
N LEU A 109 1.25 14.14 2.87
CA LEU A 109 1.89 14.54 4.12
C LEU A 109 1.80 16.06 4.32
N LEU A 110 1.35 16.47 5.50
CA LEU A 110 1.28 17.88 5.91
C LEU A 110 2.58 18.39 6.51
N ASN A 111 3.44 17.48 6.99
CA ASN A 111 4.74 17.76 7.59
C ASN A 111 5.75 16.69 7.13
N ASP A 112 7.04 16.98 7.29
CA ASP A 112 8.10 15.98 7.07
C ASP A 112 7.93 14.81 8.04
N LYS A 113 8.21 13.59 7.56
CA LYS A 113 8.13 12.38 8.38
C LYS A 113 9.31 11.45 8.17
N GLU A 114 9.80 10.90 9.28
CA GLU A 114 10.71 9.76 9.24
C GLU A 114 9.92 8.49 8.90
N ALA A 115 10.48 7.68 8.01
CA ALA A 115 9.90 6.41 7.59
C ALA A 115 10.98 5.37 7.30
N PHE A 116 10.60 4.10 7.35
CA PHE A 116 11.42 3.01 6.84
C PHE A 116 11.02 2.68 5.41
N TRP A 117 12.01 2.64 4.52
CA TRP A 117 11.88 2.35 3.10
C TRP A 117 12.59 1.05 2.75
N GLY A 118 11.94 0.19 1.96
CA GLY A 118 12.55 -1.05 1.50
C GLY A 118 11.58 -1.91 0.72
N ARG A 119 12.04 -3.09 0.31
CA ARG A 119 11.26 -4.01 -0.52
C ARG A 119 10.35 -4.88 0.33
N TYR A 120 9.24 -5.32 -0.25
CA TYR A 120 8.36 -6.30 0.40
C TYR A 120 9.05 -7.66 0.53
N ALA A 121 9.01 -8.22 1.73
CA ALA A 121 9.29 -9.65 1.91
C ALA A 121 8.16 -10.46 1.28
N PRO A 122 8.46 -11.57 0.59
CA PRO A 122 7.43 -12.46 0.07
C PRO A 122 6.51 -12.96 1.18
N GLN A 123 5.22 -13.10 0.86
CA GLN A 123 4.20 -13.64 1.77
C GLN A 123 3.41 -14.73 1.05
N PRO A 124 2.91 -15.76 1.75
CA PRO A 124 1.93 -16.66 1.15
C PRO A 124 0.65 -15.90 0.80
N VAL A 125 -0.06 -16.30 -0.24
CA VAL A 125 -1.35 -15.68 -0.61
C VAL A 125 -2.33 -15.69 0.55
N SER A 126 -2.40 -16.83 1.23
CA SER A 126 -3.29 -17.10 2.35
C SER A 126 -2.65 -18.14 3.25
N LYS A 127 -2.95 -18.06 4.55
CA LYS A 127 -2.63 -19.14 5.50
C LYS A 127 -3.59 -20.32 5.36
N ASN A 128 -4.73 -20.10 4.71
CA ASN A 128 -5.72 -21.13 4.42
C ASN A 128 -5.39 -21.80 3.06
N PRO A 129 -5.18 -23.13 3.03
CA PRO A 129 -4.83 -23.85 1.81
C PRO A 129 -5.88 -23.75 0.70
N ILE A 130 -7.14 -23.48 1.04
CA ILE A 130 -8.24 -23.36 0.06
C ILE A 130 -8.06 -22.13 -0.85
N TYR A 131 -7.46 -21.05 -0.35
CA TYR A 131 -7.32 -19.79 -1.09
C TYR A 131 -5.91 -19.58 -1.67
N GLN A 132 -5.09 -20.64 -1.74
CA GLN A 132 -3.70 -20.53 -2.17
C GLN A 132 -3.54 -20.10 -3.64
N THR A 133 -4.54 -20.40 -4.50
CA THR A 133 -4.43 -20.15 -5.94
C THR A 133 -5.62 -19.42 -6.54
N LEU A 134 -6.80 -19.39 -5.89
CA LEU A 134 -8.01 -18.73 -6.39
C LEU A 134 -8.79 -18.05 -5.26
N TYR A 135 -9.07 -16.76 -5.42
CA TYR A 135 -9.95 -16.01 -4.52
C TYR A 135 -10.74 -14.97 -5.29
N ASP A 136 -12.07 -14.94 -5.09
CA ASP A 136 -13.00 -14.03 -5.77
C ASP A 136 -12.86 -14.06 -7.32
N GLY A 137 -12.66 -15.26 -7.88
CA GLY A 137 -12.47 -15.47 -9.32
C GLY A 137 -11.10 -15.04 -9.87
N VAL A 138 -10.17 -14.62 -9.02
CA VAL A 138 -8.82 -14.18 -9.39
C VAL A 138 -7.77 -15.20 -8.98
N TYR A 139 -6.90 -15.57 -9.94
CA TYR A 139 -5.76 -16.44 -9.67
C TYR A 139 -4.57 -15.67 -9.10
N TYR A 140 -3.96 -16.21 -8.04
CA TYR A 140 -2.78 -15.65 -7.40
C TYR A 140 -1.59 -16.62 -7.47
N PRO A 141 -0.34 -16.12 -7.58
CA PRO A 141 0.85 -16.95 -7.45
C PRO A 141 0.97 -17.47 -6.01
N GLU A 142 1.57 -18.64 -5.79
CA GLU A 142 1.69 -19.24 -4.43
C GLU A 142 2.33 -18.31 -3.39
N ALA A 143 3.28 -17.48 -3.84
CA ALA A 143 3.89 -16.42 -3.06
C ALA A 143 3.61 -15.06 -3.72
N LEU A 144 3.17 -14.11 -2.92
CA LEU A 144 3.04 -12.70 -3.26
C LEU A 144 4.35 -11.98 -2.96
N GLY A 145 4.73 -11.00 -3.75
CA GLY A 145 5.86 -10.11 -3.48
C GLY A 145 7.20 -10.66 -3.96
N GLY A 146 8.31 -10.21 -3.36
CA GLY A 146 9.66 -10.58 -3.77
C GLY A 146 10.16 -9.91 -5.06
N TRP A 147 9.34 -9.06 -5.67
CA TRP A 147 9.68 -8.38 -6.91
C TRP A 147 10.76 -7.30 -6.73
N PRO A 148 11.70 -7.15 -7.70
CA PRO A 148 12.82 -6.19 -7.62
C PRO A 148 12.37 -4.73 -7.51
N ASP A 149 11.19 -4.42 -8.04
CA ASP A 149 10.61 -3.09 -8.16
C ASP A 149 9.50 -2.82 -7.14
N ALA A 150 9.25 -3.72 -6.19
CA ALA A 150 8.17 -3.60 -5.21
C ALA A 150 8.66 -3.05 -3.87
N PHE A 151 8.36 -1.78 -3.61
CA PHE A 151 8.81 -1.06 -2.42
C PHE A 151 7.65 -0.58 -1.54
N GLN A 152 7.94 -0.39 -0.26
CA GLN A 152 6.98 -0.01 0.77
C GLN A 152 7.54 1.02 1.73
N LEU A 153 6.64 1.78 2.34
CA LEU A 153 6.90 2.70 3.43
C LEU A 153 6.24 2.21 4.72
N TYR A 154 7.00 2.25 5.81
CA TYR A 154 6.50 2.11 7.17
C TYR A 154 6.76 3.40 7.96
N ILE A 155 5.69 4.07 8.37
CA ILE A 155 5.71 5.37 9.05
C ILE A 155 5.14 5.20 10.47
N PRO A 156 5.95 4.73 11.45
CA PRO A 156 5.46 4.23 12.75
C PRO A 156 4.68 5.25 13.58
N ASN A 157 5.01 6.54 13.46
CA ASN A 157 4.41 7.62 14.25
C ASN A 157 3.45 8.49 13.41
N LEU A 158 2.86 7.91 12.37
CA LEU A 158 1.91 8.64 11.51
C LEU A 158 0.56 8.82 12.21
N GLN A 159 0.08 10.05 12.27
CA GLN A 159 -1.20 10.40 12.86
C GLN A 159 -2.13 11.05 11.83
N THR A 160 -3.43 11.10 12.12
CA THR A 160 -4.41 11.78 11.25
C THR A 160 -4.06 13.24 11.00
N ALA A 161 -3.54 13.93 12.01
CA ALA A 161 -3.12 15.33 11.91
C ALA A 161 -1.92 15.55 10.97
N ASP A 162 -1.22 14.48 10.58
CA ASP A 162 -0.10 14.54 9.64
C ASP A 162 -0.51 14.41 8.18
N LEU A 163 -1.79 14.10 7.92
CA LEU A 163 -2.31 13.79 6.61
C LEU A 163 -3.36 14.81 6.19
N ALA A 164 -3.33 15.19 4.93
CA ALA A 164 -4.46 15.88 4.30
C ALA A 164 -5.69 14.96 4.27
N THR A 165 -6.88 15.55 4.14
CA THR A 165 -8.12 14.78 3.95
C THR A 165 -7.95 13.81 2.77
N PRO A 166 -8.10 12.49 3.01
CA PRO A 166 -7.86 11.50 1.97
C PRO A 166 -8.99 11.46 0.94
N GLU A 167 -8.62 11.18 -0.30
CA GLU A 167 -9.54 10.86 -1.40
C GLU A 167 -9.70 9.34 -1.54
N TRP A 168 -10.87 8.91 -2.03
CA TRP A 168 -11.27 7.50 -2.04
C TRP A 168 -11.97 7.10 -3.33
N PHE A 169 -11.62 5.94 -3.86
CA PHE A 169 -12.24 5.34 -5.03
C PHE A 169 -12.45 3.83 -4.82
N SER A 170 -13.39 3.23 -5.54
CA SER A 170 -13.46 1.76 -5.58
C SER A 170 -12.24 1.21 -6.33
N SER A 171 -11.55 0.21 -5.76
CA SER A 171 -10.39 -0.40 -6.43
C SER A 171 -10.78 -1.32 -7.59
N THR A 172 -12.06 -1.69 -7.68
CA THR A 172 -12.63 -2.52 -8.75
C THR A 172 -13.20 -1.70 -9.92
N ASP A 173 -13.35 -0.37 -9.74
CA ASP A 173 -13.82 0.51 -10.81
C ASP A 173 -12.64 0.99 -11.66
N ASN A 174 -12.22 0.14 -12.60
CA ASN A 174 -11.14 0.45 -13.52
C ASN A 174 -11.39 1.72 -14.34
N LYS A 175 -12.65 2.09 -14.60
CA LYS A 175 -12.97 3.32 -15.35
C LYS A 175 -12.71 4.55 -14.50
N ALA A 176 -13.16 4.55 -13.24
CA ALA A 176 -12.88 5.63 -12.30
C ALA A 176 -11.38 5.77 -12.03
N LEU A 177 -10.66 4.66 -11.83
CA LEU A 177 -9.21 4.68 -11.65
C LEU A 177 -8.51 5.27 -12.88
N LYS A 178 -8.82 4.79 -14.09
CA LYS A 178 -8.26 5.33 -15.35
C LYS A 178 -8.50 6.84 -15.49
N ALA A 179 -9.72 7.30 -15.22
CA ALA A 179 -10.07 8.71 -15.25
C ALA A 179 -9.24 9.53 -14.23
N GLN A 180 -9.11 9.05 -13.00
CA GLN A 180 -8.30 9.70 -11.95
C GLN A 180 -6.83 9.85 -12.37
N PHE A 181 -6.27 8.84 -13.03
CA PHE A 181 -4.85 8.85 -13.42
C PHE A 181 -4.58 9.48 -14.80
N GLY A 182 -5.63 9.82 -15.55
CA GLY A 182 -5.55 10.37 -16.91
C GLY A 182 -5.03 9.35 -17.93
N ILE A 183 -5.49 8.10 -17.83
CA ILE A 183 -5.11 6.96 -18.68
C ILE A 183 -6.33 6.47 -19.47
#